data_AF-A0A2H6GQZ8-F1
#
_entry.id   AF-A0A2H6GQZ8-F1
#
_cell.length_a   1.000
_cell.length_b   1.000
_cell.length_c   1.000
_cell.angle_alpha   90.00
_cell.angle_beta   90.00
_cell.angle_gamma   90.00
#
_symmetry.space_group_name_H-M   'P 1'
#
loop_
_entity.id
_entity.type
_entity.pdbx_description
1 polymer ?
#
loop_
_entity_poly.entity_id
_entity_poly.type
_entity_poly.pdbx_seq_one_letter_code
_entity_poly.pdbx_strand_id
1 'polypeptide(L)'
;MVHKVCEFYKKTYLISPRLSKRDRFGIFSKIENICLEIINLSITASLEAKVNKFPFLNSARIKIEMLKRFFRIAYELDIINQKLYIELELDLQEISKMVNGWIKYLR
;
A
#
# COMPACT_ATOMS: atom_id res chain seq x y z
N MET A 1 11.46 -0.18 -4.23
CA MET A 1 10.07 0.22 -3.95
C MET A 1 9.07 -0.68 -4.69
N VAL A 2 8.99 -0.64 -6.03
CA VAL A 2 7.99 -1.40 -6.83
C VAL A 2 7.87 -2.86 -6.38
N HIS A 3 8.99 -3.58 -6.31
CA HIS A 3 9.02 -4.98 -5.86
C HIS A 3 8.37 -5.18 -4.48
N LYS A 4 8.66 -4.34 -3.50
CA LYS A 4 8.12 -4.44 -2.14
C LYS A 4 6.60 -4.21 -2.13
N VAL A 5 6.09 -3.28 -2.95
CA VAL A 5 4.64 -3.06 -3.09
C VAL A 5 3.97 -4.27 -3.76
N CYS A 6 4.61 -4.89 -4.77
CA CYS A 6 4.09 -6.11 -5.37
C CYS A 6 4.01 -7.27 -4.37
N GLU A 7 5.04 -7.47 -3.54
CA GLU A 7 5.01 -8.49 -2.48
C GLU A 7 3.91 -8.19 -1.44
N PHE A 8 3.74 -6.93 -1.07
CA PHE A 8 2.65 -6.50 -0.19
C PHE A 8 1.26 -6.77 -0.80
N TYR A 9 1.10 -6.50 -2.10
CA TYR A 9 -0.14 -6.82 -2.82
C TYR A 9 -0.42 -8.33 -2.82
N LYS A 10 0.58 -9.17 -3.11
CA LYS A 10 0.43 -10.63 -3.05
C LYS A 10 -0.02 -11.10 -1.67
N LYS A 11 0.60 -10.60 -0.60
CA LYS A 11 0.18 -10.88 0.78
C LYS A 11 -1.27 -10.48 1.02
N THR A 12 -1.64 -9.26 0.60
CA THR A 12 -3.00 -8.74 0.74
C THR A 12 -4.02 -9.62 0.01
N TYR A 13 -3.73 -9.98 -1.24
CA TYR A 13 -4.57 -10.83 -2.07
C TYR A 13 -4.82 -12.22 -1.45
N LEU A 14 -3.80 -12.81 -0.82
CA LEU A 14 -3.91 -14.12 -0.16
C LEU A 14 -4.76 -14.10 1.12
N ILE A 15 -5.05 -12.92 1.70
CA ILE A 15 -5.97 -12.78 2.84
C ILE A 15 -7.42 -12.84 2.36
N SER A 16 -7.70 -12.26 1.20
CA SER A 16 -9.05 -12.05 0.62
C SER A 16 -9.96 -13.30 0.63
N PRO A 17 -9.48 -14.52 0.30
CA PRO A 17 -10.30 -15.75 0.33
C PRO A 17 -10.81 -16.17 1.71
N ARG A 18 -10.16 -15.73 2.79
CA ARG A 18 -10.52 -16.11 4.17
C ARG A 18 -11.55 -15.17 4.79
N LEU A 19 -11.82 -14.04 4.14
CA LEU A 19 -12.74 -13.02 4.62
C LEU A 19 -14.19 -13.33 4.25
N SER A 20 -15.11 -12.75 5.03
CA SER A 20 -16.52 -12.73 4.70
C SER A 20 -16.75 -12.07 3.33
N LYS A 21 -17.85 -12.41 2.64
CA LYS A 21 -18.20 -11.76 1.37
C LYS A 21 -18.32 -10.25 1.52
N ARG A 22 -18.86 -9.77 2.65
CA ARG A 22 -19.02 -8.34 2.94
C ARG A 22 -17.68 -7.62 2.98
N ASP A 23 -16.71 -8.16 3.69
CA ASP A 23 -15.41 -7.49 3.87
C ASP A 23 -14.54 -7.60 2.62
N ARG A 24 -14.62 -8.76 1.93
CA ARG A 24 -13.95 -9.00 0.66
C ARG A 24 -14.35 -7.98 -0.40
N PHE A 25 -15.66 -7.86 -0.66
CA PHE A 25 -16.17 -6.94 -1.67
C PHE A 25 -16.26 -5.49 -1.18
N GLY A 26 -16.13 -5.26 0.13
CA GLY A 26 -16.09 -3.95 0.75
C GLY A 26 -14.66 -3.42 0.90
N ILE A 27 -14.17 -3.38 2.14
CA ILE A 27 -12.89 -2.72 2.47
C ILE A 27 -11.69 -3.35 1.75
N PHE A 28 -11.66 -4.67 1.58
CA PHE A 28 -10.52 -5.35 0.94
C PHE A 28 -10.45 -5.10 -0.57
N SER A 29 -11.58 -5.06 -1.26
CA SER A 29 -11.63 -4.61 -2.66
C SER A 29 -11.04 -3.21 -2.82
N LYS A 30 -11.32 -2.29 -1.89
CA LYS A 30 -10.73 -0.94 -1.93
C LYS A 30 -9.22 -0.94 -1.64
N ILE A 31 -8.78 -1.74 -0.67
CA ILE A 31 -7.37 -1.94 -0.34
C ILE A 31 -6.60 -2.47 -1.55
N GLU A 32 -7.09 -3.53 -2.19
CA GLU A 32 -6.46 -4.14 -3.37
C GLU A 32 -6.31 -3.12 -4.51
N ASN A 33 -7.37 -2.35 -4.79
CA ASN A 33 -7.31 -1.28 -5.79
C ASN A 33 -6.25 -0.21 -5.47
N ILE A 34 -6.15 0.22 -4.21
CA ILE A 34 -5.12 1.20 -3.80
C ILE A 34 -3.71 0.61 -3.94
N CYS A 35 -3.51 -0.67 -3.60
CA CYS A 35 -2.24 -1.35 -3.82
C CYS A 35 -1.83 -1.32 -5.30
N LEU A 36 -2.77 -1.63 -6.21
CA LEU A 36 -2.54 -1.57 -7.67
C LEU A 36 -2.22 -0.14 -8.14
N GLU A 37 -2.91 0.87 -7.61
CA GLU A 37 -2.61 2.28 -7.90
C GLU A 37 -1.20 2.67 -7.43
N ILE A 38 -0.76 2.22 -6.26
CA ILE A 38 0.62 2.47 -5.77
C ILE A 38 1.63 1.78 -6.69
N ILE A 39 1.38 0.55 -7.13
CA ILE A 39 2.24 -0.15 -8.09
C ILE A 39 2.37 0.68 -9.37
N ASN A 40 1.25 1.12 -9.94
CA ASN A 40 1.23 1.96 -11.14
C ASN A 40 2.06 3.23 -10.95
N LEU A 41 1.77 4.02 -9.90
CA LEU A 41 2.51 5.25 -9.59
C LEU A 41 4.01 5.01 -9.39
N SER A 42 4.37 3.88 -8.77
CA SER A 42 5.77 3.51 -8.55
C SER A 42 6.50 3.20 -9.85
N ILE A 43 5.83 2.50 -10.78
CA ILE A 43 6.36 2.20 -12.11
C ILE A 43 6.50 3.49 -12.91
N THR A 44 5.45 4.32 -12.95
CA THR A 44 5.48 5.62 -13.63
C THR A 44 6.62 6.49 -13.11
N ALA A 45 6.76 6.65 -11.80
CA ALA A 45 7.85 7.42 -11.21
C ALA A 45 9.24 6.82 -11.50
N SER A 46 9.34 5.51 -11.69
CA SER A 46 10.61 4.85 -12.01
C SER A 46 11.07 5.17 -13.44
N LEU A 47 10.12 5.24 -14.38
CA LEU A 47 10.37 5.47 -15.81
C LEU A 47 10.40 6.96 -16.19
N GLU A 48 9.89 7.85 -15.35
CA GLU A 48 9.86 9.29 -15.61
C GLU A 48 11.21 10.01 -15.48
N ALA A 49 11.30 11.20 -16.08
CA ALA A 49 12.45 12.07 -15.89
C ALA A 49 12.49 12.62 -14.45
N LYS A 50 13.68 12.87 -13.88
CA LYS A 50 13.86 13.28 -12.47
C LYS A 50 12.92 14.43 -12.06
N VAL A 51 12.76 15.43 -12.92
CA VAL A 51 11.91 16.62 -12.72
C VAL A 51 10.42 16.30 -12.60
N ASN A 52 9.96 15.21 -13.22
CA ASN A 52 8.55 14.81 -13.27
C ASN A 52 8.18 13.75 -12.23
N LYS A 53 9.15 13.21 -11.47
CA LYS A 53 8.90 12.10 -10.52
C LYS A 53 8.07 12.52 -9.31
N PHE A 54 8.22 13.77 -8.87
CA PHE A 54 7.69 14.23 -7.58
C PHE A 54 6.16 14.08 -7.46
N PRO A 55 5.33 14.49 -8.43
CA PRO A 55 3.87 14.32 -8.35
C PRO A 55 3.45 12.85 -8.15
N PHE A 56 4.07 11.93 -8.87
CA PHE A 56 3.76 10.49 -8.78
C PHE A 56 4.16 9.90 -7.42
N LEU A 57 5.36 10.24 -6.93
CA LEU A 57 5.82 9.78 -5.61
C LEU A 57 4.99 10.38 -4.47
N ASN A 58 4.59 11.66 -4.58
CA ASN A 58 3.73 12.28 -3.57
C ASN A 58 2.34 11.65 -3.55
N SER A 59 1.77 11.33 -4.72
CA SER A 59 0.51 10.59 -4.82
C SER A 59 0.64 9.19 -4.20
N ALA A 60 1.72 8.47 -4.50
CA ALA A 60 1.99 7.16 -3.90
C ALA A 60 2.11 7.24 -2.38
N ARG A 61 2.80 8.26 -1.86
CA ARG A 61 2.94 8.52 -0.42
C ARG A 61 1.57 8.66 0.26
N ILE A 62 0.68 9.48 -0.30
CA ILE A 62 -0.68 9.68 0.25
C ILE A 62 -1.43 8.35 0.29
N LYS A 63 -1.39 7.57 -0.80
CA LYS A 63 -2.07 6.27 -0.89
C LYS A 63 -1.52 5.24 0.11
N ILE A 64 -0.22 5.24 0.38
CA ILE A 64 0.38 4.38 1.41
C ILE A 64 -0.17 4.71 2.80
N GLU A 65 -0.30 6.00 3.14
CA GLU A 65 -0.90 6.41 4.42
C GLU A 65 -2.39 6.06 4.49
N MET A 66 -3.11 6.10 3.36
CA MET A 66 -4.49 5.59 3.29
C MET A 66 -4.55 4.08 3.59
N LEU A 67 -3.63 3.28 3.03
CA LEU A 67 -3.57 1.85 3.32
C LEU A 67 -3.35 1.56 4.80
N LYS A 68 -2.40 2.23 5.45
CA LYS A 68 -2.16 2.09 6.90
C LYS A 68 -3.45 2.32 7.69
N ARG A 69 -4.20 3.38 7.33
CA ARG A 69 -5.48 3.68 7.98
C ARG A 69 -6.53 2.60 7.72
N PHE A 70 -6.61 2.05 6.51
CA PHE A 70 -7.56 1.00 6.19
C PHE A 70 -7.26 -0.33 6.88
N PHE A 71 -5.99 -0.72 6.99
CA PHE A 71 -5.62 -1.91 7.76
C PHE A 71 -5.86 -1.74 9.26
N ARG A 72 -5.63 -0.53 9.79
CA ARG A 72 -6.01 -0.21 11.17
C ARG A 72 -7.53 -0.35 11.39
N ILE A 73 -8.35 0.17 10.47
CA ILE A 73 -9.82 0.01 10.54
C ILE A 73 -10.20 -1.47 10.43
N ALA A 74 -9.58 -2.23 9.53
CA ALA A 74 -9.85 -3.66 9.39
C ALA A 74 -9.52 -4.44 10.68
N TYR A 75 -8.47 -4.02 11.40
CA TYR A 75 -8.14 -4.58 12.71
C TYR A 75 -9.15 -4.16 13.79
N GLU A 76 -9.52 -2.87 13.86
CA GLU A 76 -10.52 -2.35 14.81
C GLU A 76 -11.93 -2.96 14.62
N LEU A 77 -12.22 -3.48 13.42
CA LEU A 77 -13.45 -4.20 13.08
C LEU A 77 -13.32 -5.73 13.24
N ASP A 78 -12.22 -6.23 13.79
CA ASP A 78 -11.92 -7.67 13.94
C ASP A 78 -11.95 -8.47 12.62
N ILE A 79 -11.79 -7.81 11.47
CA ILE A 79 -11.72 -8.44 10.14
C ILE A 79 -10.37 -9.17 9.97
N ILE A 80 -9.31 -8.60 10.55
CA ILE A 80 -7.98 -9.22 10.63
C ILE A 80 -7.51 -9.30 12.07
N ASN A 81 -6.74 -10.33 12.40
CA ASN A 81 -6.17 -10.48 13.73
C ASN A 81 -4.94 -9.56 13.92
N GLN A 82 -4.57 -9.35 15.19
CA GLN A 82 -3.47 -8.47 15.59
C GLN A 82 -2.13 -8.87 14.94
N LYS A 83 -1.82 -10.17 14.85
CA LYS A 83 -0.57 -10.65 14.25
C LYS A 83 -0.48 -10.22 12.78
N LEU A 84 -1.54 -10.46 12.02
CA LEU A 84 -1.62 -10.07 10.61
C LEU A 84 -1.57 -8.55 10.44
N TYR A 85 -2.26 -7.80 11.30
CA TYR A 85 -2.19 -6.34 11.31
C TYR A 85 -0.76 -5.83 11.50
N ILE A 86 -0.03 -6.34 12.49
CA ILE A 86 1.35 -5.94 12.77
C ILE A 86 2.26 -6.25 11.57
N GLU A 87 2.13 -7.44 10.99
CA GLU A 87 2.92 -7.84 9.81
C GLU A 87 2.69 -6.89 8.62
N LEU A 88 1.43 -6.54 8.34
CA LEU A 88 1.08 -5.64 7.24
C LEU A 88 1.51 -4.18 7.51
N GLU A 89 1.36 -3.71 8.74
CA GLU A 89 1.81 -2.38 9.14
C GLU A 89 3.33 -2.24 9.00
N LEU A 90 4.11 -3.26 9.40
CA LEU A 90 5.57 -3.26 9.21
C LEU A 90 5.97 -3.14 7.74
N ASP A 91 5.32 -3.90 6.85
CA ASP A 91 5.57 -3.80 5.42
C ASP A 91 5.20 -2.41 4.88
N LEU A 92 4.07 -1.82 5.29
CA LEU A 92 3.65 -0.47 4.88
C LEU A 92 4.59 0.62 5.40
N GLN A 93 5.13 0.48 6.61
CA GLN A 93 6.12 1.39 7.17
C GLN A 93 7.42 1.34 6.36
N GLU A 94 7.86 0.15 5.95
CA GLU A 94 9.02 0.00 5.08
C GLU A 94 8.78 0.66 3.70
N ILE A 95 7.62 0.41 3.08
CA ILE A 95 7.24 1.03 1.80
C ILE A 95 7.19 2.56 1.93
N SER A 96 6.61 3.09 3.02
CA SER A 96 6.56 4.54 3.29
C SER A 96 7.97 5.13 3.44
N LYS A 97 8.89 4.44 4.13
CA LYS A 97 10.31 4.85 4.20
C LYS A 97 10.96 4.91 2.81
N MET A 98 10.71 3.91 1.96
CA MET A 98 11.25 3.89 0.59
C MET A 98 10.78 5.09 -0.24
N VAL A 99 9.48 5.41 -0.22
CA VAL A 99 8.93 6.58 -0.95
C VAL A 99 9.51 7.88 -0.44
N ASN A 100 9.56 8.04 0.88
CA ASN A 100 10.11 9.25 1.47
C ASN A 100 11.60 9.41 1.17
N GLY A 101 12.36 8.32 1.06
CA GLY A 101 13.74 8.34 0.59
C GLY A 101 13.87 8.87 -0.84
N TRP A 102 13.00 8.44 -1.75
CA TRP A 102 12.97 8.96 -3.13
C TRP A 102 12.59 10.43 -3.17
N ILE A 103 11.56 10.85 -2.43
CA ILE A 103 11.14 12.25 -2.37
C ILE A 103 12.27 13.14 -1.83
N LYS A 104 13.00 12.67 -0.81
CA LYS A 104 14.17 13.39 -0.26
C LYS A 104 15.30 13.52 -1.29
N TYR A 105 15.55 12.50 -2.12
CA TYR A 105 16.57 12.55 -3.17
C TYR A 105 16.23 13.51 -4.34
N LEU A 106 14.94 13.83 -4.51
CA LEU A 106 14.48 14.79 -5.52
C LEU A 106 14.57 16.25 -5.06
N ARG A 107 14.65 16.48 -3.74
CA ARG A 107 14.92 17.80 -3.16
C ARG A 107 16.42 18.05 -3.13
#